data_AF-A0A9N9CXV6-F1
#
_entry.id   AF-A0A9N9CXV6-F1
#
_cell.length_a   1.000
_cell.length_b   1.000
_cell.length_c   1.000
_cell.angle_alpha   90.00
_cell.angle_beta   90.00
_cell.angle_gamma   90.00
#
_symmetry.space_group_name_H-M   'P 1'
#
loop_
_entity.id
_entity.type
_entity.pdbx_description
1 polymer ?
#
loop_
_entity_poly.entity_id
_entity_poly.type
_entity_poly.pdbx_seq_one_letter_code
_entity_poly.pdbx_strand_id
1 'polypeptide(L)'
;MVKFELFGALWQFGTINEDGSPNGCNAPNILNYLINIPVREVFYDPPVPAIAYTPLPTPPAVLMGTNITIDLYEVQQSVLLYQEK
;
A
#
# COMPACT_ATOMS: atom_id res chain seq x y z
N MET A 1 10.53 13.90 1.31
CA MET A 1 9.21 13.27 1.49
C MET A 1 8.89 12.45 0.24
N VAL A 2 8.39 11.23 0.39
CA VAL A 2 7.95 10.37 -0.72
C VAL A 2 6.42 10.34 -0.74
N LYS A 3 5.86 10.42 -1.95
CA LYS A 3 4.42 10.49 -2.20
C LYS A 3 3.98 9.22 -2.93
N PHE A 4 2.96 8.55 -2.44
CA PHE A 4 2.42 7.33 -3.04
C PHE A 4 0.90 7.41 -3.12
N GLU A 5 0.35 7.03 -4.27
CA GLU A 5 -1.10 7.02 -4.49
C GLU A 5 -1.55 5.59 -4.79
N LEU A 6 -2.55 5.13 -4.05
CA LEU A 6 -3.16 3.81 -4.24
C LEU A 6 -4.67 3.94 -4.05
N PHE A 7 -5.46 3.40 -4.98
CA PHE A 7 -6.93 3.45 -4.95
C PHE A 7 -7.51 4.87 -4.77
N GLY A 8 -6.83 5.90 -5.29
CA GLY A 8 -7.25 7.30 -5.13
C GLY A 8 -6.98 7.90 -3.74
N ALA A 9 -6.41 7.13 -2.82
CA ALA A 9 -5.89 7.63 -1.56
C ALA A 9 -4.44 8.08 -1.72
N LEU A 10 -4.16 9.27 -1.20
CA LEU A 10 -2.82 9.84 -1.21
C LEU A 10 -2.12 9.61 0.14
N TRP A 11 -0.94 8.98 0.09
CA TRP A 11 -0.09 8.73 1.23
C TRP A 11 1.22 9.49 1.11
N GLN A 12 1.61 10.14 2.20
CA GLN A 12 2.87 10.85 2.35
C GLN A 12 3.67 10.19 3.47
N PHE A 13 4.93 9.86 3.18
CA PHE A 13 5.82 9.20 4.15
C PHE A 13 7.27 9.68 3.99
N GLY A 14 8.10 9.30 4.95
CA GLY A 14 9.43 9.88 5.17
C GLY A 14 9.51 10.48 6.56
N THR A 15 10.68 10.49 7.21
CA THR A 15 10.86 11.02 8.57
C THR A 15 10.68 12.54 8.68
N ILE A 16 10.67 13.25 7.56
CA ILE A 16 10.69 14.71 7.44
C ILE A 16 9.59 15.16 6.47
N ASN A 17 8.79 16.13 6.89
CA ASN A 17 7.75 16.79 6.10
C ASN A 17 8.33 17.75 5.05
N GLU A 18 7.50 18.27 4.14
CA GLU A 18 7.95 19.25 3.13
C GLU A 18 8.50 20.55 3.74
N ASP A 19 8.00 20.94 4.91
CA ASP A 19 8.45 22.12 5.66
C ASP A 19 9.74 21.89 6.47
N GLY A 20 10.32 20.68 6.40
CA GLY A 20 11.53 20.31 7.13
C GLY A 20 11.29 19.87 8.58
N SER A 21 10.05 19.89 9.06
CA SER A 21 9.73 19.39 10.41
C SER A 21 9.78 17.85 10.47
N PRO A 22 10.24 17.26 11.58
CA PRO A 22 10.14 15.82 11.77
C PRO A 22 8.69 15.39 11.90
N ASN A 23 8.38 14.19 11.41
CA ASN A 23 7.07 13.58 11.61
C ASN A 23 7.19 12.24 12.35
N GLY A 24 6.03 11.60 12.54
CA GLY A 24 5.93 10.35 13.30
C GLY A 24 6.35 9.10 12.54
N CYS A 25 6.80 9.17 11.28
CA CYS A 25 7.19 7.99 10.49
C CYS A 25 8.64 7.59 10.80
N ASN A 26 8.93 7.20 12.05
CA ASN A 26 10.29 6.98 12.55
C ASN A 26 10.56 5.58 13.12
N ALA A 27 9.55 4.70 13.15
CA ALA A 27 9.66 3.32 13.57
C ALA A 27 8.58 2.46 12.87
N PRO A 28 8.77 1.13 12.78
CA PRO A 28 7.75 0.23 12.23
C PRO A 28 6.55 0.11 13.18
N ASN A 29 5.43 -0.38 12.64
CA ASN A 29 4.17 -0.67 13.33
C ASN A 29 3.47 0.54 13.97
N ILE A 30 3.69 1.76 13.45
CA ILE A 30 2.95 2.94 13.88
C ILE A 30 1.64 3.02 13.11
N LEU A 31 0.51 2.96 13.83
CA LEU A 31 -0.83 2.80 13.24
C LEU A 31 -1.17 3.84 12.16
N ASN A 32 -0.74 5.09 12.33
CA ASN A 32 -0.97 6.17 11.37
C ASN A 32 -0.18 6.03 10.05
N TYR A 33 0.78 5.11 10.01
CA TYR A 33 1.67 4.82 8.89
C TYR A 33 1.53 3.38 8.38
N LEU A 34 0.48 2.67 8.82
CA LEU A 34 0.10 1.36 8.30
C LEU A 34 -1.05 1.50 7.32
N ILE A 35 -0.88 0.99 6.11
CA ILE A 35 -1.94 0.89 5.12
C ILE A 35 -2.46 -0.54 5.13
N ASN A 36 -3.72 -0.72 5.49
CA ASN A 36 -4.39 -2.02 5.45
C ASN A 36 -5.31 -2.08 4.24
N ILE A 37 -4.98 -2.96 3.29
CA ILE A 37 -5.73 -3.17 2.07
C ILE A 37 -6.40 -4.53 2.15
N PRO A 38 -7.73 -4.62 2.10
CA PRO A 38 -8.40 -5.91 2.00
C PRO A 38 -7.94 -6.65 0.73
N VAL A 39 -7.54 -7.92 0.88
CA VAL A 39 -7.09 -8.74 -0.27
C VAL A 39 -8.14 -8.78 -1.38
N ARG A 40 -9.42 -8.78 -1.01
CA ARG A 40 -10.54 -8.77 -1.96
C ARG A 40 -10.56 -7.57 -2.90
N GLU A 41 -9.98 -6.44 -2.50
CA GLU A 41 -9.91 -5.23 -3.35
C GLU A 41 -8.76 -5.34 -4.35
N VAL A 42 -7.66 -5.99 -3.97
CA VAL A 42 -6.49 -6.20 -4.83
C VAL A 42 -6.80 -7.20 -5.95
N PHE A 43 -7.53 -8.27 -5.63
CA PHE A 43 -7.89 -9.31 -6.59
C PHE A 43 -9.30 -9.12 -7.17
N TYR A 44 -9.86 -7.92 -7.08
CA TYR A 44 -11.16 -7.66 -7.67
C TYR A 44 -11.06 -7.67 -9.19
N ASP A 45 -11.65 -8.70 -9.81
CA ASP A 45 -11.72 -8.85 -11.26
C ASP A 45 -13.19 -8.92 -11.72
N PRO A 46 -13.80 -7.77 -12.06
CA PRO A 46 -15.19 -7.74 -12.48
C PRO A 46 -15.37 -8.26 -13.90
N PRO A 47 -16.49 -8.94 -14.19
CA PRO A 47 -16.86 -9.23 -15.58
C PRO A 47 -17.04 -7.92 -16.36
N VAL A 48 -16.37 -7.82 -17.50
CA VAL A 48 -16.48 -6.67 -18.42
C VAL A 48 -17.52 -7.01 -19.50
N PRO A 49 -18.72 -6.40 -19.50
CA PRO A 49 -19.84 -6.84 -20.36
C PRO A 49 -19.61 -6.69 -21.87
N ALA A 50 -18.65 -5.85 -22.28
CA ALA A 50 -18.44 -5.47 -23.68
C ALA A 50 -17.47 -6.40 -24.43
N ILE A 51 -16.73 -7.24 -23.72
CA ILE A 51 -15.81 -8.23 -24.27
C ILE A 51 -16.20 -9.58 -23.67
N ALA A 52 -16.07 -10.67 -24.42
CA ALA A 52 -16.30 -12.03 -23.90
C ALA A 52 -15.17 -12.44 -22.93
N TYR A 53 -14.87 -11.58 -21.97
CA TYR A 53 -13.87 -11.78 -20.94
C TYR A 53 -14.49 -12.57 -19.80
N THR A 54 -13.86 -13.69 -19.48
CA THR A 54 -14.19 -14.47 -18.29
C THR A 54 -13.23 -14.04 -17.19
N PRO A 55 -13.74 -13.55 -16.04
CA PRO A 55 -12.90 -13.21 -14.90
C PRO A 55 -12.02 -14.39 -14.46
N LEU A 56 -10.86 -14.05 -13.92
CA LEU A 56 -9.99 -15.01 -13.26
C LEU A 56 -10.73 -15.71 -12.11
N PRO A 57 -10.37 -16.97 -11.82
CA PRO A 57 -10.90 -17.67 -10.66
C PRO A 57 -10.67 -16.85 -9.40
N THR A 58 -11.70 -16.79 -8.54
CA THR A 58 -11.60 -16.09 -7.26
C THR A 58 -10.46 -16.70 -6.43
N PRO A 59 -9.60 -15.89 -5.79
CA PRO A 59 -8.57 -16.40 -4.90
C PRO A 59 -9.17 -17.28 -3.78
N PRO A 60 -8.37 -18.18 -3.19
CA PRO A 60 -8.81 -19.00 -2.06
C PRO A 60 -9.54 -18.17 -1.00
N ALA A 61 -10.72 -18.63 -0.57
CA ALA A 61 -11.57 -17.88 0.37
C ALA A 61 -10.86 -17.52 1.68
N VAL A 62 -9.87 -18.32 2.10
CA VAL A 62 -9.01 -18.04 3.27
C VAL A 62 -8.24 -16.72 3.14
N LEU A 63 -7.87 -16.32 1.92
CA LEU A 63 -7.17 -15.07 1.64
C LEU A 63 -8.15 -13.89 1.52
N MET A 64 -9.41 -14.14 1.15
CA MET A 64 -10.39 -13.08 0.91
C MET A 64 -10.87 -12.38 2.19
N GLY A 65 -10.59 -12.95 3.36
CA GLY A 65 -10.86 -12.36 4.68
C GLY A 65 -9.65 -11.69 5.34
N THR A 66 -8.51 -11.61 4.65
CA THR A 66 -7.27 -11.03 5.20
C THR A 66 -6.96 -9.67 4.58
N ASN A 67 -6.09 -8.92 5.25
CA ASN A 67 -5.55 -7.66 4.77
C ASN A 67 -4.08 -7.84 4.37
N ILE A 68 -3.68 -7.12 3.34
CA ILE A 68 -2.28 -6.80 3.08
C ILE A 68 -1.98 -5.55 3.89
N THR A 69 -1.01 -5.65 4.81
CA THR A 69 -0.52 -4.50 5.57
C THR A 69 0.77 -4.01 4.94
N ILE A 70 0.82 -2.73 4.60
CA ILE A 70 2.01 -2.04 4.14
C ILE A 70 2.46 -1.11 5.25
N ASP A 71 3.70 -1.28 5.71
CA ASP A 71 4.34 -0.38 6.64
C ASP A 71 5.17 0.67 5.90
N LEU A 72 4.75 1.93 5.98
CA LEU A 72 5.41 3.03 5.28
C LEU A 72 6.82 3.31 5.80
N TYR A 73 7.14 2.94 7.05
CA TYR A 73 8.50 3.00 7.55
C TYR A 73 9.40 1.95 6.88
N GLU A 74 8.93 0.72 6.69
CA GLU A 74 9.69 -0.32 6.00
C GLU A 74 9.91 0.01 4.51
N VAL A 75 8.90 0.59 3.87
CA VAL A 75 9.03 1.13 2.51
C VAL A 75 10.08 2.23 2.47
N GLN A 76 10.07 3.16 3.42
CA GLN A 76 11.10 4.20 3.54
C GLN A 76 12.51 3.60 3.63
N GLN A 77 12.73 2.63 4.53
CA GLN A 77 14.05 2.02 4.69
C GLN A 77 14.51 1.31 3.41
N SER A 78 13.60 0.63 2.71
CA SER A 78 13.91 -0.04 1.44
C SER A 78 14.36 0.95 0.36
N VAL A 79 13.72 2.12 0.28
CA VAL A 79 14.10 3.20 -0.65
C VAL A 79 15.46 3.79 -0.28
N LEU A 80 15.71 4.04 1.00
CA LEU A 80 17.01 4.56 1.47
C LEU A 80 18.15 3.60 1.13
N LEU A 81 17.98 2.30 1.40
CA LEU A 81 18.96 1.26 1.04
C LEU A 81 19.23 1.18 -0.46
N TYR A 82 18.21 1.46 -1.30
CA TYR A 82 18.39 1.50 -2.75
C TYR A 82 19.16 2.74 -3.23
N GLN A 83 18.95 3.89 -2.57
CA GLN A 83 19.60 5.17 -2.92
C GLN A 83 21.06 5.26 -2.46
N GLU A 84 21.45 4.50 -1.45
CA GLU A 84 22.86 4.38 -1.02
C GLU A 84 23.73 3.56 -1.98
N LYS A 85 23.13 2.99 -3.03
CA LYS A 85 23.77 2.11 -4.01
C LYS A 85 24.14 2.84 -5.30
#